data_AF-A0A9P4UUF8-F1
#
_entry.id   AF-A0A9P4UUF8-F1
#
_cell.length_a   1.000
_cell.length_b   1.000
_cell.length_c   1.000
_cell.angle_alpha   90.00
_cell.angle_beta   90.00
_cell.angle_gamma   90.00
#
_symmetry.space_group_name_H-M   'P 1'
#
loop_
_entity.id
_entity.type
_entity.pdbx_description
1 polymer ?
#
loop_
_entity_poly.entity_id
_entity_poly.type
_entity_poly.pdbx_seq_one_letter_code
_entity_poly.pdbx_strand_id
1 'polypeptide(L)'
;MFPKSNSHCSVWKPLEGPCRDFPMAYCDPLSVDRNKDLYTVDEVFPTVANEVFQVQHNPAHKWYYVSDQLDSEITIFQAYDSEHGQQLAVPHCSFDLGAAGSGIPRQSIEIRAFVFY
;
A
#
# COMPACT_ATOMS: atom_id res chain seq x y z
N MET A 1 -16.40 -26.36 -8.60
CA MET A 1 -15.25 -26.58 -7.69
C MET A 1 -14.64 -25.21 -7.50
N PHE A 2 -14.72 -24.63 -6.31
CA PHE A 2 -14.12 -23.30 -6.09
C PHE A 2 -12.59 -23.44 -6.12
N PRO A 3 -11.86 -22.48 -6.71
CA PRO A 3 -10.40 -22.46 -6.68
C PRO A 3 -9.91 -22.52 -5.24
N LYS A 4 -8.85 -23.30 -5.01
CA LYS A 4 -8.29 -23.53 -3.67
C LYS A 4 -7.43 -22.36 -3.20
N SER A 5 -6.88 -21.59 -4.14
CA SER A 5 -5.96 -20.49 -3.86
C SER A 5 -6.52 -19.16 -4.34
N ASN A 6 -6.22 -18.09 -3.60
CA ASN A 6 -6.57 -16.73 -3.96
C ASN A 6 -5.51 -15.75 -3.47
N SER A 7 -5.45 -14.61 -4.14
CA SER A 7 -4.59 -13.49 -3.76
C SER A 7 -5.43 -12.21 -3.73
N HIS A 8 -5.17 -11.35 -2.75
CA HIS A 8 -5.70 -10.00 -2.70
C HIS A 8 -4.57 -9.04 -3.04
N CYS A 9 -4.79 -8.20 -4.05
CA CYS A 9 -3.88 -7.12 -4.40
C CYS A 9 -4.61 -5.79 -4.39
N SER A 10 -3.85 -4.72 -4.15
CA SER A 10 -4.30 -3.36 -4.34
C SER A 10 -3.72 -2.82 -5.65
N VAL A 11 -4.56 -2.14 -6.40
CA VAL A 11 -4.19 -1.39 -7.60
C VAL A 11 -4.37 0.09 -7.26
N TRP A 12 -3.29 0.86 -7.34
CA TRP A 12 -3.31 2.29 -7.05
C TRP A 12 -2.95 3.09 -8.29
N LYS A 13 -3.64 4.23 -8.46
CA LYS A 13 -3.47 5.11 -9.61
C LYS A 13 -3.79 6.57 -9.26
N PRO A 14 -2.95 7.54 -9.67
CA PRO A 14 -3.34 8.95 -9.62
C PRO A 14 -4.34 9.28 -10.75
N LEU A 15 -5.30 10.15 -10.48
CA LEU A 15 -6.27 10.62 -11.47
C LEU A 15 -5.75 11.81 -12.28
N GLU A 16 -4.73 12.50 -11.77
CA GLU A 16 -4.00 13.56 -12.46
C GLU A 16 -2.48 13.40 -12.24
N GLY A 17 -1.70 13.60 -13.29
CA GLY A 17 -0.24 13.43 -13.28
C GLY A 17 0.51 14.65 -13.84
N PRO A 18 1.79 14.86 -13.47
CA PRO A 18 2.56 14.06 -12.53
C PRO A 18 2.10 14.25 -11.08
N CYS A 19 1.92 13.14 -10.35
CA CYS A 19 1.50 13.16 -8.95
C CYS A 19 2.66 13.57 -8.03
N ARG A 20 2.68 14.84 -7.64
CA ARG A 20 3.70 15.43 -6.74
C ARG A 20 3.13 15.97 -5.43
N ASP A 21 1.81 16.01 -5.28
CA ASP A 21 1.19 16.21 -3.97
C ASP A 21 1.04 14.84 -3.29
N PHE A 22 1.73 14.64 -2.17
CA PHE A 22 1.66 13.41 -1.37
C PHE A 22 1.66 12.09 -2.19
N PRO A 23 2.69 11.79 -3.00
CA PRO A 23 2.74 10.52 -3.75
C PRO A 23 2.73 9.29 -2.84
N MET A 24 2.47 8.11 -3.42
CA MET A 24 2.44 6.85 -2.68
C MET A 24 3.84 6.22 -2.59
N ALA A 25 4.23 5.84 -1.39
CA ALA A 25 5.42 5.03 -1.12
C ALA A 25 5.02 3.59 -0.76
N TYR A 26 5.89 2.65 -1.11
CA TYR A 26 5.72 1.21 -0.94
C TYR A 26 6.96 0.65 -0.26
N CYS A 27 6.78 -0.04 0.86
CA CYS A 27 7.86 -0.69 1.60
C CYS A 27 8.09 -2.10 1.06
N ASP A 28 9.34 -2.45 0.78
CA ASP A 28 9.71 -3.83 0.46
C ASP A 28 9.36 -4.75 1.65
N PRO A 29 8.43 -5.72 1.48
CA PRO A 29 7.98 -6.57 2.56
C PRO A 29 9.09 -7.42 3.16
N LEU A 30 10.16 -7.69 2.42
CA LEU A 30 11.33 -8.44 2.90
C LEU A 30 12.26 -7.60 3.78
N SER A 31 12.06 -6.28 3.83
CA SER A 31 12.79 -5.37 4.72
C SER A 31 12.09 -5.14 6.07
N VAL A 32 10.89 -5.71 6.26
CA VAL A 32 10.06 -5.55 7.46
C VAL A 32 10.25 -6.72 8.43
N ASP A 33 10.69 -6.44 9.66
CA ASP A 33 10.68 -7.44 10.75
C ASP A 33 9.26 -7.56 11.30
N ARG A 34 8.51 -8.57 10.86
CA ARG A 34 7.10 -8.77 11.24
C ARG A 34 6.85 -8.82 12.75
N ASN A 35 7.84 -9.21 13.55
CA ASN A 35 7.67 -9.35 14.99
C ASN A 35 7.94 -8.05 15.76
N LYS A 36 8.63 -7.08 15.14
CA LYS A 36 9.06 -5.84 15.79
C LYS A 36 8.49 -4.60 15.13
N ASP A 37 8.24 -4.68 13.83
CA ASP A 37 7.85 -3.54 13.01
C ASP A 37 6.34 -3.48 12.79
N LEU A 38 5.59 -4.54 13.10
CA LEU A 38 4.14 -4.59 12.89
C LEU A 38 3.39 -4.66 14.22
N TYR A 39 2.51 -3.70 14.43
CA TYR A 39 1.57 -3.68 15.55
C TYR A 39 0.16 -3.89 15.05
N THR A 40 -0.49 -4.93 15.56
CA THR A 40 -1.93 -5.11 15.39
C THR A 40 -2.66 -4.00 16.13
N VAL A 41 -3.50 -3.26 15.42
CA VAL A 41 -4.32 -2.19 16.01
C VAL A 41 -5.75 -2.29 15.50
N ASP A 42 -6.68 -1.87 16.34
CA ASP A 42 -8.08 -1.72 15.96
C ASP A 42 -8.29 -0.39 15.21
N GLU A 43 -8.79 -0.49 14.00
CA GLU A 43 -9.32 0.63 13.24
C GLU A 43 -10.83 0.72 13.48
N VAL A 44 -11.22 1.59 14.41
CA VAL A 44 -12.60 1.69 14.89
C VAL A 44 -13.34 2.85 14.22
N PHE A 45 -14.40 2.50 13.49
CA PHE A 45 -15.37 3.42 12.91
C PHE A 45 -16.71 3.33 13.65
N PRO A 46 -17.66 4.26 13.44
CA PRO A 46 -18.94 4.27 14.18
C PRO A 46 -19.75 2.97 14.12
N THR A 47 -19.59 2.17 13.06
CA THR A 47 -20.40 0.95 12.82
C THR A 47 -19.57 -0.32 12.58
N VAL A 48 -18.24 -0.20 12.46
CA VAL A 48 -17.36 -1.32 12.15
C VAL A 48 -16.03 -1.14 12.87
N ALA A 49 -15.48 -2.23 13.37
CA ALA A 49 -14.09 -2.30 13.80
C ALA A 49 -13.36 -3.25 12.86
N ASN A 50 -12.28 -2.77 12.26
CA ASN A 50 -11.35 -3.60 11.52
C ASN A 50 -10.08 -3.78 12.34
N GLU A 51 -9.32 -4.82 12.03
CA GLU A 51 -7.98 -5.01 12.57
C GLU A 51 -6.98 -4.76 11.43
N VAL A 52 -6.01 -3.88 11.67
CA VAL A 52 -4.96 -3.53 10.71
C VAL A 52 -3.59 -3.62 11.36
N PHE A 53 -2.55 -3.70 10.53
CA PHE A 53 -1.18 -3.51 11.00
C PHE A 53 -0.77 -2.05 10.84
N GLN A 54 -0.32 -1.43 11.93
CA GLN A 54 0.48 -0.22 11.88
C GLN A 54 1.96 -0.58 11.80
N VAL A 55 2.71 0.18 11.02
CA VAL A 55 4.12 -0.06 10.78
C VAL A 55 4.97 0.89 11.61
N GLN A 56 5.78 0.33 12.51
CA GLN A 56 6.76 1.05 13.29
C GLN A 56 7.94 1.43 12.41
N HIS A 57 8.42 2.67 12.54
CA HIS A 57 9.60 3.12 11.83
C HIS A 57 10.82 2.24 12.16
N ASN A 58 11.49 1.76 11.12
CA ASN A 58 12.76 1.06 11.19
C ASN A 58 13.68 1.57 10.07
N PRO A 59 14.88 2.08 10.36
CA PRO A 59 15.83 2.55 9.33
C PRO A 59 16.25 1.50 8.30
N ALA A 60 16.04 0.21 8.59
CA ALA A 60 16.31 -0.88 7.64
C ALA A 60 15.21 -1.04 6.57
N HIS A 61 14.04 -0.41 6.74
CA HIS A 61 12.96 -0.44 5.76
C HIS A 61 13.42 0.18 4.43
N LYS A 62 13.17 -0.54 3.35
CA LYS A 62 13.45 -0.06 1.99
C LYS A 62 12.16 0.43 1.36
N TRP A 63 12.06 1.74 1.24
CA TRP A 63 10.91 2.41 0.64
C TRP A 63 11.17 2.80 -0.81
N TYR A 64 10.17 2.60 -1.65
CA TYR A 64 10.19 2.93 -3.07
C TYR A 64 8.94 3.75 -3.41
N TYR A 65 9.05 4.62 -4.41
CA TYR A 65 7.90 5.32 -4.98
C TYR A 65 8.15 5.55 -6.47
N VAL A 66 7.08 5.81 -7.22
CA VAL A 66 7.18 6.17 -8.64
C VAL A 66 7.28 7.69 -8.73
N SER A 67 8.46 8.19 -9.07
CA SER A 67 8.66 9.63 -9.25
C SER A 67 7.87 10.13 -10.46
N ASP A 68 7.19 11.27 -10.30
CA ASP A 68 6.39 11.90 -11.35
C ASP A 68 5.32 10.98 -11.97
N GLN A 69 4.74 10.09 -11.16
CA GLN A 69 3.77 9.11 -11.62
C GLN A 69 2.62 9.78 -12.40
N LEU A 70 2.43 9.32 -13.63
CA LEU A 70 1.40 9.84 -14.54
C LEU A 70 0.06 9.15 -14.30
N ASP A 71 -1.02 9.81 -14.73
CA ASP A 71 -2.37 9.26 -14.76
C ASP A 71 -2.54 8.13 -15.79
N SER A 72 -1.51 7.78 -16.56
CA SER A 72 -1.47 6.62 -17.44
C SER A 72 -0.81 5.39 -16.78
N GLU A 73 -0.18 5.58 -15.62
CA GLU A 73 0.56 4.55 -14.90
C GLU A 73 -0.25 4.01 -13.72
N ILE A 74 -0.02 2.74 -13.38
CA ILE A 74 -0.63 2.07 -12.23
C ILE A 74 0.43 1.35 -11.42
N THR A 75 0.22 1.29 -10.12
CA THR A 75 1.01 0.43 -9.23
C THR A 75 0.14 -0.71 -8.74
N ILE A 76 0.65 -1.94 -8.79
CA ILE A 76 -0.03 -3.11 -8.24
C ILE A 76 0.87 -3.69 -7.15
N PHE A 77 0.30 -3.96 -5.97
CA PHE A 77 1.04 -4.49 -4.84
C PHE A 77 0.20 -5.48 -4.03
N GLN A 78 0.87 -6.47 -3.43
CA GLN A 78 0.24 -7.57 -2.73
C GLN A 78 -0.28 -7.13 -1.35
N ALA A 79 -1.47 -7.59 -0.97
CA ALA A 79 -2.04 -7.35 0.36
C ALA A 79 -2.24 -8.65 1.16
N TYR A 80 -2.60 -9.75 0.50
CA TYR A 80 -2.78 -11.06 1.14
C TYR A 80 -2.67 -12.18 0.12
N ASP A 81 -2.11 -13.31 0.51
CA ASP A 81 -2.06 -14.52 -0.29
C ASP A 81 -2.59 -15.70 0.53
N SER A 82 -3.43 -16.57 -0.04
CA SER A 82 -4.02 -17.69 0.71
C SER A 82 -3.01 -18.75 1.14
N GLU A 83 -1.86 -18.86 0.46
CA GLU A 83 -0.82 -19.85 0.77
C GLU A 83 0.24 -19.25 1.70
N HIS A 84 0.61 -17.99 1.48
CA HIS A 84 1.66 -17.29 2.22
C HIS A 84 1.15 -16.29 3.27
N GLY A 85 -0.17 -16.14 3.41
CA GLY A 85 -0.79 -15.15 4.26
C GLY A 85 -0.37 -13.73 3.89
N GLN A 86 0.04 -12.96 4.89
CA GLN A 86 0.47 -11.56 4.70
C GLN A 86 1.99 -11.42 4.59
N GLN A 87 2.74 -12.52 4.40
CA GLN A 87 4.22 -12.46 4.38
C GLN A 87 4.77 -11.49 3.33
N LEU A 88 4.06 -11.35 2.20
CA LEU A 88 4.42 -10.45 1.11
C LEU A 88 3.49 -9.23 1.03
N ALA A 89 2.68 -8.99 2.06
CA ALA A 89 1.83 -7.79 2.11
C ALA A 89 2.72 -6.54 2.14
N VAL A 90 2.46 -5.59 1.25
CA VAL A 90 3.27 -4.39 1.06
C VAL A 90 2.71 -3.25 1.91
N PRO A 91 3.41 -2.82 2.99
CA PRO A 91 3.06 -1.57 3.65
C PRO A 91 3.21 -0.41 2.69
N HIS A 92 2.26 0.51 2.74
CA HIS A 92 2.25 1.68 1.87
C HIS A 92 1.63 2.86 2.60
N CYS A 93 2.07 4.06 2.24
CA CYS A 93 1.54 5.30 2.77
C CYS A 93 1.83 6.44 1.80
N SER A 94 1.11 7.54 1.95
CA SER A 94 1.50 8.80 1.30
C SER A 94 2.59 9.49 2.10
N PHE A 95 3.49 10.20 1.42
CA PHE A 95 4.55 10.98 2.07
C PHE A 95 4.71 12.36 1.44
N ASP A 96 5.16 13.33 2.23
CA ASP A 96 5.41 14.70 1.77
C ASP A 96 6.74 14.79 1.02
N LEU A 97 6.71 15.32 -0.21
CA LEU A 97 7.91 15.61 -1.01
C LEU A 97 8.65 16.89 -0.55
N GLY A 98 8.13 17.61 0.42
CA GLY A 98 8.68 18.87 0.91
C GLY A 98 8.77 19.91 -0.20
N ALA A 99 9.94 20.51 -0.37
CA ALA A 99 10.17 21.55 -1.39
C ALA A 99 10.00 21.06 -2.84
N ALA A 100 10.04 19.75 -3.08
CA ALA A 100 9.78 19.17 -4.41
C ALA A 100 8.28 18.93 -4.68
N GLY A 101 7.43 19.02 -3.65
CA GLY A 101 5.98 18.92 -3.78
C GLY A 101 5.43 20.07 -4.60
N SER A 102 4.50 19.76 -5.51
CA SER A 102 3.89 20.75 -6.41
C SER A 102 2.61 20.20 -7.05
N GLY A 103 1.91 21.08 -7.77
CA GLY A 103 0.69 20.71 -8.49
C GLY A 103 -0.56 21.00 -7.67
N ILE A 104 -1.65 20.34 -8.04
CA ILE A 104 -2.93 20.44 -7.34
C ILE A 104 -3.01 19.37 -6.23
N PRO A 105 -3.95 19.49 -5.28
CA PRO A 105 -4.21 18.43 -4.32
C PRO A 105 -4.46 17.08 -5.00
N ARG A 106 -3.78 16.03 -4.52
CA ARG A 106 -3.81 14.70 -5.12
C ARG A 106 -5.22 14.15 -5.19
N GLN A 107 -5.60 13.71 -6.38
CA GLN A 107 -6.74 12.85 -6.62
C GLN A 107 -6.24 11.48 -7.06
N SER A 108 -6.72 10.42 -6.43
CA SER A 108 -6.28 9.06 -6.71
C SER A 108 -7.38 8.06 -6.42
N ILE A 109 -7.24 6.87 -7.00
CA ILE A 109 -8.10 5.73 -6.72
C ILE A 109 -7.25 4.53 -6.29
N GLU A 110 -7.73 3.80 -5.28
CA GLU A 110 -7.24 2.49 -4.93
C GLU A 110 -8.37 1.47 -5.09
N ILE A 111 -8.07 0.37 -5.77
CA ILE A 111 -9.01 -0.73 -5.97
C ILE A 111 -8.40 -1.98 -5.37
N ARG A 112 -9.16 -2.65 -4.50
CA ARG A 112 -8.81 -3.98 -4.00
C ARG A 112 -9.38 -5.03 -4.95
N ALA A 113 -8.52 -5.87 -5.48
CA ALA A 113 -8.89 -6.98 -6.34
C ALA A 113 -8.69 -8.32 -5.63
N PHE A 114 -9.66 -9.22 -5.80
CA PHE A 114 -9.60 -10.60 -5.36
C PHE A 114 -9.38 -11.47 -6.59
N VAL A 115 -8.22 -12.10 -6.66
CA VAL A 115 -7.79 -12.93 -7.80
C VAL A 115 -7.86 -14.38 -7.37
N PHE A 116 -8.55 -15.20 -8.15
CA PHE A 116 -8.75 -16.62 -7.87
C PHE A 116 -8.11 -17.46 -8.99
N TYR A 117 -7.34 -18.48 -8.63
CA TYR A 117 -6.61 -19.34 -9.58
C TYR A 117 -6.49 -20.79 -9.10
#